data_AF-A0A926XX03-F1
#
_entry.id   AF-A0A926XX03-F1
#
_cell.length_a   1.000
_cell.length_b   1.000
_cell.length_c   1.000
_cell.angle_alpha   90.00
_cell.angle_beta   90.00
_cell.angle_gamma   90.00
#
_symmetry.space_group_name_H-M   'P 1'
#
loop_
_entity.id
_entity.type
_entity.pdbx_description
1 polymer ?
#
loop_
_entity_poly.entity_id
_entity_poly.type
_entity_poly.pdbx_seq_one_letter_code
_entity_poly.pdbx_strand_id
1 'polypeptide(L)' 'MQKLTAKDRQRIAHQVIEAGKKPYLVRNMPKTVLYLTYEQAAKRTDLIPQFTATDC' A
#
# COMPACT_ATOMS: atom_id res chain seq x y z
N MET A 1 25.48 15.23 -14.93
CA MET A 1 24.10 14.99 -14.44
C MET A 1 23.45 13.93 -15.31
N GLN A 2 23.29 12.71 -14.81
CA GLN A 2 22.53 11.67 -15.53
C GLN A 2 21.05 12.08 -15.55
N LYS A 3 20.50 12.29 -16.75
CA LYS A 3 19.07 12.56 -16.91
C LYS A 3 18.33 11.25 -16.69
N LEU A 4 17.47 11.19 -15.66
CA LEU A 4 16.60 10.03 -15.47
C LEU A 4 15.75 9.82 -16.72
N THR A 5 15.67 8.58 -17.17
CA THR A 5 14.78 8.21 -18.27
C THR A 5 13.33 8.18 -17.78
N ALA A 6 12.36 8.23 -18.69
CA ALA A 6 10.94 8.11 -18.32
C ALA A 6 10.66 6.78 -17.59
N LYS A 7 11.38 5.72 -17.96
CA LYS A 7 11.30 4.39 -17.34
C LYS A 7 11.79 4.40 -15.90
N ASP A 8 12.89 5.11 -15.62
CA ASP A 8 13.42 5.23 -14.25
C ASP A 8 12.47 6.03 -13.36
N ARG A 9 11.87 7.11 -13.89
CA ARG A 9 10.85 7.88 -13.15
C ARG A 9 9.64 7.01 -12.79
N GLN A 10 9.17 6.20 -13.73
CA GLN A 10 8.05 5.29 -13.49
C GLN A 10 8.39 4.24 -12.44
N ARG A 11 9.62 3.69 -12.47
CA ARG A 11 10.09 2.72 -11.47
C ARG A 11 10.15 3.34 -10.07
N ILE A 12 10.70 4.54 -9.94
CA ILE A 12 10.79 5.23 -8.65
C ILE A 12 9.38 5.56 -8.12
N ALA A 13 8.51 6.10 -8.97
CA ALA A 13 7.13 6.38 -8.58
C ALA A 13 6.40 5.11 -8.10
N HIS A 14 6.59 3.99 -8.79
CA HIS A 14 6.03 2.71 -8.37
C HIS A 14 6.58 2.26 -7.01
N GLN A 15 7.90 2.33 -6.79
CA GLN A 15 8.49 1.97 -5.50
C GLN A 15 7.97 2.81 -4.34
N VAL A 16 7.77 4.11 -4.55
CA VAL A 16 7.18 5.00 -3.53
C VAL A 16 5.75 4.59 -3.20
N ILE A 17 4.94 4.27 -4.21
CA ILE A 17 3.56 3.82 -4.00
C ILE A 17 3.52 2.49 -3.26
N GLU A 18 4.36 1.52 -3.64
CA GLU A 18 4.45 0.22 -2.97
C GLU A 18 4.88 0.36 -1.51
N ALA A 19 5.85 1.25 -1.22
CA ALA A 19 6.29 1.53 0.15
C ALA A 19 5.20 2.20 1.01
N GLY A 20 4.26 2.92 0.40
CA GLY A 20 3.13 3.57 1.09
C GLY A 20 1.95 2.64 1.38
N LYS A 21 1.98 1.38 0.93
CA LYS A 21 0.89 0.43 1.17
C LYS A 21 0.92 -0.08 2.61
N LYS A 22 -0.26 -0.21 3.21
CA LYS A 22 -0.46 -0.77 4.55
C LYS A 22 -1.30 -2.06 4.47
N PRO A 23 -1.12 -2.99 5.42
CA PRO A 23 -1.92 -4.21 5.47
C PRO A 23 -3.35 -3.94 5.96
N TYR A 24 -4.32 -4.52 5.27
CA TYR A 24 -5.74 -4.52 5.63
C TYR A 24 -6.30 -5.93 5.56
N LEU A 25 -7.13 -6.29 6.54
CA LEU A 25 -7.91 -7.52 6.52
C LEU A 25 -9.26 -7.29 5.85
N VAL A 26 -9.73 -8.28 5.11
CA VAL A 26 -11.08 -8.26 4.53
C VAL A 26 -12.08 -8.82 5.54
N ARG A 27 -13.16 -8.07 5.79
CA ARG A 27 -14.27 -8.46 6.66
C ARG A 27 -14.87 -9.77 6.14
N ASN A 28 -15.14 -10.70 7.05
CA ASN A 28 -15.62 -12.06 6.75
C ASN A 28 -14.63 -12.95 5.97
N MET A 29 -13.40 -12.48 5.68
CA MET A 29 -12.31 -13.26 5.10
C MET A 29 -11.00 -13.00 5.88
N PRO A 30 -10.92 -13.43 7.15
CA PRO A 30 -9.81 -13.08 8.04
C PRO A 30 -8.44 -13.64 7.62
N LYS A 31 -8.41 -14.56 6.63
CA LYS A 31 -7.16 -15.10 6.07
C LYS A 31 -6.64 -14.30 4.87
N THR A 32 -7.36 -13.28 4.42
CA THR A 32 -7.01 -12.48 3.26
C THR A 32 -6.49 -11.11 3.71
N VAL A 33 -5.17 -10.92 3.55
CA VAL A 33 -4.49 -9.65 3.79
C VAL A 33 -4.25 -8.96 2.46
N LEU A 34 -4.64 -7.69 2.36
CA LEU A 34 -4.40 -6.84 1.19
C LEU A 34 -3.48 -5.69 1.57
N TYR A 35 -2.48 -5.43 0.74
CA TYR A 35 -1.61 -4.28 0.87
C TYR A 35 -2.13 -3.17 -0.02
N LEU A 36 -2.66 -2.12 0.60
CA LEU A 36 -3.35 -1.04 -0.09
C LEU A 36 -2.83 0.31 0.37
N THR A 37 -2.80 1.28 -0.53
CA THR A 37 -2.61 2.68 -0.11
C THR A 37 -3.85 3.14 0.65
N TYR A 38 -3.70 4.22 1.44
CA TYR A 38 -4.83 4.81 2.16
C TYR A 38 -6.00 5.15 1.21
N GLU A 39 -5.71 5.72 0.04
CA GLU A 39 -6.72 6.07 -0.96
C GLU A 39 -7.44 4.85 -1.56
N GLN A 40 -6.73 3.74 -1.74
CA GLN A 40 -7.33 2.48 -2.21
C GLN A 40 -8.22 1.86 -1.12
N ALA A 41 -7.76 1.89 0.14
CA ALA A 41 -8.51 1.37 1.26
C ALA A 41 -9.76 2.21 1.57
N ALA A 42 -9.68 3.54 1.45
CA ALA A 42 -10.79 4.46 1.69
C ALA A 42 -12.01 4.23 0.76
N LYS A 43 -11.79 3.59 -0.41
CA LYS A 43 -12.85 3.22 -1.35
C LYS A 43 -13.59 1.93 -0.96
N ARG A 44 -13.17 1.25 0.11
CA ARG A 44 -13.68 -0.04 0.54
C ARG A 44 -14.16 0.01 1.98
N THR A 45 -15.39 -0.43 2.22
CA THR A 45 -16.02 -0.47 3.55
C THR A 45 -15.85 -1.79 4.26
N ASP A 46 -15.34 -2.80 3.56
CA ASP A 46 -15.13 -4.17 4.04
C ASP A 46 -13.73 -4.37 4.61
N LEU A 47 -12.90 -3.33 4.68
CA LEU A 47 -11.54 -3.43 5.18
C LEU A 47 -11.43 -3.11 6.66
N ILE A 48 -10.60 -3.86 7.36
CA ILE A 48 -10.22 -3.64 8.75
C ILE A 48 -8.72 -3.34 8.75
N PRO A 49 -8.28 -2.14 9.18
CA PRO A 49 -6.87 -1.81 9.29
C PRO A 49 -6.18 -2.82 10.20
N GLN A 50 -5.10 -3.46 9.72
CA GLN A 50 -4.29 -4.30 10.58
C GLN A 50 -3.28 -3.40 11.28
N PHE A 51 -3.47 -3.17 12.58
CA PHE A 51 -2.48 -2.50 13.40
C PHE A 51 -1.32 -3.48 13.64
N THR A 52 -0.24 -3.34 12.88
CA THR A 52 1.02 -3.94 13.28
C THR A 52 1.56 -3.09 14.43
N ALA A 53 1.66 -3.68 15.62
CA ALA A 53 2.30 -3.06 16.78
C ALA A 53 3.80 -2.91 16.48
N THR A 54 4.17 -1.83 15.81
CA THR A 54 5.57 -1.49 15.50
C THR A 54 5.85 -0.01 15.74
N ASP A 55 5.20 0.58 16.74
CA ASP A 55 5.59 1.87 17.29
C ASP A 55 5.46 1.80 18.83
N CYS A 56 6.50 1.25 19.47
CA CYS A 56 6.85 1.50 20.86
C CYS A 56 8.24 2.15 20.87
#